data_AF-A0A529KF34-F1
#
_entry.id   AF-A0A529KF34-F1
#
_cell.length_a   1.000
_cell.length_b   1.000
_cell.length_c   1.000
_cell.angle_alpha   90.00
_cell.angle_beta   90.00
_cell.angle_gamma   90.00
#
_symmetry.space_group_name_H-M   'P 1'
#
loop_
_entity.id
_entity.type
_entity.pdbx_description
1 polymer ?
#
loop_
_entity_poly.entity_id
_entity_poly.type
_entity_poly.pdbx_seq_one_letter_code
_entity_poly.pdbx_strand_id
1 'polypeptide(L)'
;MNHRTLRGANSAPSQRPLADTRSPDEGDGVDTSPDVSDSIAKTTCYMCACRCGIDVHIKDGKVRYINGNKEHPVNRGVLCGKGSAG
;
A
#
# COMPACT_ATOMS: atom_id res chain seq x y z
N MET A 1 21.81 17.50 -12.95
CA MET A 1 20.51 17.34 -12.28
C MET A 1 20.67 16.24 -11.23
N ASN A 2 20.55 16.61 -9.96
CA ASN A 2 20.88 15.77 -8.79
C ASN A 2 19.89 14.61 -8.61
N HIS A 3 20.26 13.40 -9.04
CA HIS A 3 19.62 12.18 -8.56
C HIS A 3 20.17 11.85 -7.17
N ARG A 4 19.49 12.38 -6.15
CA ARG A 4 19.70 12.00 -4.75
C ARG A 4 19.40 10.50 -4.66
N THR A 5 20.44 9.69 -4.53
CA THR A 5 20.35 8.23 -4.39
C THR A 5 19.50 7.93 -3.16
N LEU A 6 18.25 7.52 -3.40
CA LEU A 6 17.34 7.08 -2.36
C LEU A 6 17.96 5.84 -1.73
N ARG A 7 18.42 5.95 -0.49
CA ARG A 7 18.86 4.79 0.29
C ARG A 7 17.63 3.88 0.49
N GLY A 8 17.55 2.83 -0.32
CA GLY A 8 16.58 1.75 -0.13
C GLY A 8 16.86 0.98 1.16
N ALA A 9 15.90 0.15 1.58
CA ALA A 9 15.95 -0.62 2.83
C ALA A 9 17.15 -1.57 2.98
N ASN A 10 17.97 -1.73 1.94
CA ASN A 10 19.17 -2.57 1.92
C ASN A 10 20.48 -1.78 1.69
N SER A 11 20.55 -0.52 2.14
CA SER A 11 21.70 0.37 1.92
C SER A 11 22.78 0.30 3.02
N ALA A 12 22.74 -0.73 3.87
CA ALA A 12 23.79 -0.93 4.86
C ALA A 12 25.11 -1.24 4.14
N PRO A 13 26.24 -0.66 4.55
CA PRO A 13 27.53 -0.90 3.88
C PRO A 13 27.98 -2.37 3.90
N SER A 14 27.39 -3.20 4.76
CA SER A 14 27.62 -4.64 4.83
C SER A 14 26.79 -5.46 3.82
N GLN A 15 25.79 -4.86 3.18
CA GLN A 15 24.93 -5.56 2.24
C GLN A 15 25.49 -5.38 0.82
N ARG A 16 25.72 -6.50 0.13
CA ARG A 16 26.08 -6.48 -1.29
C ARG A 16 24.94 -5.83 -2.07
N PRO A 17 25.20 -4.81 -2.91
CA PRO A 17 24.16 -4.27 -3.76
C PRO A 17 23.62 -5.38 -4.66
N LEU A 18 22.30 -5.46 -4.75
CA LEU A 18 21.66 -6.31 -5.75
C LEU A 18 22.02 -5.77 -7.14
N ALA A 19 22.36 -6.67 -8.07
CA ALA A 19 22.70 -6.28 -9.44
C ALA A 19 21.49 -5.71 -10.20
N ASP A 20 20.28 -6.12 -9.81
CA ASP A 20 19.00 -5.58 -10.26
C ASP A 20 18.07 -5.44 -9.04
N THR A 21 17.33 -4.33 -8.95
CA THR A 21 16.32 -4.10 -7.92
C THR A 21 14.94 -4.59 -8.33
N ARG A 22 14.76 -5.01 -9.59
CA ARG A 22 13.52 -5.62 -10.04
C ARG A 22 13.39 -7.00 -9.40
N SER A 23 12.18 -7.32 -8.96
CA SER A 23 11.85 -8.71 -8.63
C SER A 23 12.03 -9.59 -9.87
N PRO A 24 12.49 -10.83 -9.73
CA PRO A 24 12.50 -11.80 -10.83
C PRO A 24 11.11 -11.89 -11.46
N ASP A 25 11.05 -12.01 -12.79
CA ASP A 25 9.82 -12.43 -13.46
C ASP A 25 9.65 -13.93 -13.14
N GLU A 26 8.89 -14.23 -12.10
CA GLU A 26 8.70 -15.61 -11.59
C GLU A 26 7.97 -16.51 -12.61
N GLY A 27 7.43 -15.95 -13.71
CA GLY A 27 6.89 -16.70 -14.85
C GLY A 27 5.73 -17.65 -14.51
N ASP A 28 5.14 -17.53 -13.32
CA ASP A 28 4.12 -18.44 -12.78
C ASP A 28 2.72 -18.18 -13.35
N GLY A 29 2.57 -17.16 -14.19
CA GLY A 29 1.32 -16.82 -14.88
C GLY A 29 0.23 -16.27 -13.98
N VAL A 30 0.59 -15.81 -12.76
CA VAL A 30 -0.37 -15.28 -11.79
C VAL A 30 -0.65 -13.81 -12.07
N ASP A 31 -1.93 -13.44 -12.17
CA ASP A 31 -2.35 -12.04 -12.15
C ASP A 31 -2.22 -11.48 -10.73
N THR A 32 -1.17 -10.68 -10.51
CA THR A 32 -0.88 -10.08 -9.21
C THR A 32 -1.75 -8.86 -8.87
N SER A 33 -2.56 -8.37 -9.80
CA SER A 33 -3.36 -7.15 -9.60
C SER A 33 -4.77 -7.24 -10.23
N PRO A 34 -5.57 -8.24 -9.84
CA PRO A 34 -6.94 -8.39 -10.33
C PRO A 34 -7.85 -7.30 -9.78
N ASP A 35 -9.04 -7.15 -10.37
CA ASP A 35 -10.07 -6.27 -9.82
C ASP A 35 -10.63 -6.83 -8.50
N VAL A 36 -10.37 -6.12 -7.41
CA VAL A 36 -10.63 -6.56 -6.04
C VAL A 36 -12.00 -6.14 -5.50
N SER A 37 -12.74 -5.26 -6.18
CA SER A 37 -13.98 -4.68 -5.63
C SER A 37 -14.91 -4.05 -6.66
N ASP A 38 -16.21 -4.21 -6.45
CA ASP A 38 -17.25 -3.60 -7.31
C ASP A 38 -17.59 -2.17 -6.86
N SER A 39 -17.28 -1.82 -5.61
CA SER A 39 -17.53 -0.48 -5.07
C SER A 39 -16.53 -0.08 -4.00
N ILE A 40 -16.36 1.24 -3.81
CA ILE A 40 -15.46 1.82 -2.82
C ILE A 40 -16.25 2.80 -1.96
N ALA A 41 -16.24 2.60 -0.64
CA ALA A 41 -16.81 3.52 0.33
C ALA A 41 -15.69 4.33 1.00
N LYS A 42 -15.81 5.66 0.99
CA LYS A 42 -14.85 6.55 1.68
C LYS A 42 -15.30 6.79 3.11
N THR A 43 -14.43 6.53 4.08
CA THR A 43 -14.73 6.76 5.50
C THR A 43 -13.45 7.05 6.29
N THR A 44 -13.57 7.10 7.61
CA THR A 44 -12.49 7.41 8.54
C THR A 44 -12.15 6.18 9.39
N CYS A 45 -10.86 5.90 9.55
CA CYS A 45 -10.36 4.83 10.41
C CYS A 45 -10.56 5.17 11.89
N TYR A 46 -11.17 4.24 12.65
CA TYR A 46 -11.44 4.42 14.08
C TYR A 46 -10.44 3.73 15.02
N MET A 47 -9.40 3.08 14.49
CA MET A 47 -8.43 2.31 15.30
C MET A 47 -7.53 3.15 16.21
N CYS A 48 -7.39 4.45 15.94
CA CYS A 48 -6.66 5.37 16.81
C CYS A 48 -7.16 6.80 16.66
N ALA A 49 -6.60 7.71 17.45
CA ALA A 49 -6.94 9.12 17.46
C ALA A 49 -6.56 9.86 16.16
N CYS A 50 -5.67 9.30 15.33
CA CYS A 50 -5.24 9.96 14.09
C CYS A 50 -6.36 10.09 13.05
N ARG A 51 -7.41 9.27 13.13
CA ARG A 51 -8.59 9.35 12.23
C ARG A 51 -8.19 9.47 10.75
N CYS A 52 -7.37 8.53 10.27
CA CYS A 52 -6.93 8.48 8.87
C CYS A 52 -8.13 8.26 7.94
N GLY A 53 -8.14 8.88 6.75
CA GLY A 53 -9.15 8.57 5.74
C GLY A 53 -8.82 7.26 5.05
N ILE A 54 -9.84 6.46 4.79
CA ILE A 54 -9.73 5.14 4.17
C ILE A 54 -10.73 4.97 3.03
N ASP A 55 -10.30 4.21 2.03
CA ASP A 55 -11.08 3.70 0.93
C ASP A 55 -11.36 2.22 1.22
N VAL A 56 -12.62 1.89 1.52
CA VAL A 56 -13.07 0.54 1.84
C VAL A 56 -13.58 -0.12 0.58
N HIS A 57 -12.87 -1.14 0.11
CA HIS A 57 -13.17 -1.90 -1.08
C HIS A 57 -14.19 -3.00 -0.75
N ILE A 58 -15.34 -2.96 -1.41
CA ILE A 58 -16.49 -3.84 -1.18
C ILE A 58 -16.74 -4.68 -2.43
N LYS A 59 -16.89 -5.99 -2.24
CA LYS A 59 -17.23 -6.97 -3.28
C LYS A 59 -18.34 -7.86 -2.78
N ASP A 60 -19.38 -8.08 -3.57
CA ASP A 60 -20.55 -8.90 -3.19
C ASP A 60 -21.17 -8.48 -1.83
N GLY A 61 -21.19 -7.17 -1.56
CA GLY A 61 -21.69 -6.60 -0.31
C GLY A 61 -20.82 -6.84 0.94
N LYS A 62 -19.62 -7.42 0.78
CA LYS A 62 -18.67 -7.68 1.87
C LYS A 62 -17.41 -6.84 1.72
N VAL A 63 -16.87 -6.39 2.85
CA VAL A 63 -15.56 -5.73 2.89
C VAL A 63 -14.50 -6.74 2.48
N ARG A 64 -13.67 -6.38 1.50
CA ARG A 64 -12.56 -7.21 1.06
C ARG A 64 -11.19 -6.64 1.36
N TYR A 65 -11.06 -5.33 1.29
CA TYR A 65 -9.78 -4.68 1.45
C TYR A 65 -9.94 -3.24 1.90
N ILE A 66 -8.93 -2.72 2.61
CA ILE A 66 -8.92 -1.33 3.09
C ILE A 66 -7.61 -0.67 2.65
N ASN A 67 -7.76 0.45 1.95
CA ASN A 67 -6.65 1.30 1.55
C ASN A 67 -6.73 2.67 2.21
N GLY A 68 -5.62 3.39 2.27
CA GLY A 68 -5.65 4.79 2.65
C GLY A 68 -6.26 5.64 1.54
N ASN A 69 -7.16 6.56 1.90
CA ASN A 69 -7.71 7.53 0.96
C ASN A 69 -6.64 8.58 0.61
N LYS A 70 -6.26 8.63 -0.67
CA LYS A 70 -5.23 9.55 -1.20
C LYS A 70 -5.60 11.03 -1.05
N GLU A 71 -6.89 11.34 -1.03
CA GLU A 71 -7.41 12.71 -0.93
C GLU A 71 -7.52 13.20 0.52
N HIS A 72 -7.39 12.30 1.51
CA HIS A 72 -7.60 12.67 2.90
C HIS A 72 -6.40 13.44 3.47
N PRO A 73 -6.61 14.61 4.11
CA PRO A 73 -5.54 15.55 4.43
C PRO A 73 -4.51 15.01 5.42
N VAL A 74 -4.94 14.13 6.34
CA VAL A 74 -4.10 13.59 7.42
C VAL A 74 -3.09 12.58 6.89
N ASN A 75 -3.52 11.64 6.05
CA ASN A 75 -2.72 10.47 5.72
C ASN A 75 -2.35 10.37 4.24
N ARG A 76 -3.02 11.11 3.35
CA ARG A 76 -2.69 11.22 1.91
C ARG A 76 -2.46 9.87 1.24
N GLY A 77 -3.27 8.89 1.61
CA GLY A 77 -3.20 7.53 1.08
C GLY A 77 -2.29 6.56 1.84
N VAL A 78 -1.43 7.04 2.74
CA VAL A 78 -0.62 6.15 3.59
C VAL A 78 -1.49 5.57 4.69
N LEU A 79 -1.36 4.28 4.96
CA LEU A 79 -2.12 3.60 6.02
C LEU A 79 -1.17 2.74 6.85
N CYS A 80 -1.37 2.73 8.18
CA CYS A 80 -0.58 1.89 9.08
C CYS A 80 -1.16 0.46 9.16
N GLY A 81 -0.40 -0.47 9.73
CA GLY A 81 -0.86 -1.86 9.89
C GLY A 81 -2.18 -1.98 10.66
N LYS A 82 -2.42 -1.13 11.68
CA LYS A 82 -3.69 -1.11 12.42
C LYS A 82 -4.88 -0.73 11.53
N GLY A 83 -4.71 0.28 10.69
CA GLY A 83 -5.78 0.74 9.80
C GLY A 83 -6.07 -0.25 8.68
N SER A 84 -5.04 -0.98 8.23
CA SER A 84 -5.14 -1.96 7.15
C SER A 84 -5.74 -3.30 7.60
N ALA A 85 -5.75 -3.56 8.92
CA ALA A 85 -6.26 -4.78 9.53
C ALA A 85 -7.69 -4.63 10.13
N GLY A 86 -8.29 -3.44 10.03
CA GLY A 86 -9.67 -3.19 10.44
C GLY A 86 -10.67 -3.79 9.48
#